data_AF-A0A966EYJ2-F1
#
_entry.id   AF-A0A966EYJ2-F1
#
_cell.length_a   1.000
_cell.length_b   1.000
_cell.length_c   1.000
_cell.angle_alpha   90.00
_cell.angle_beta   90.00
_cell.angle_gamma   90.00
#
_symmetry.space_group_name_H-M   'P 1'
#
loop_
_entity.id
_entity.type
_entity.pdbx_description
1 polymer ?
#
loop_
_entity_poly.entity_id
_entity_poly.type
_entity_poly.pdbx_seq_one_letter_code
_entity_poly.pdbx_strand_id
1 'polypeptide(L)'
;MKLRSQLLLVTVLVAALPLLGLQFVRQVEQMLRSGQEQALIDSAAALRSVLRSDGLPQLSVPLADDPLYVHRAGPGLFLDGYGDDWGPWLDRVERLAPGRQAQADAGVSPDPEWPLQLALAESAAGLHLWLQAWDQQTLFALSPQQPGERLQLLLQRQGQGI
;
A
#
# COMPACT_ATOMS: atom_id res chain seq x y z
N MET A 1 -0.79 10.41 76.97
CA MET A 1 -1.19 10.76 75.59
C MET A 1 -0.40 9.95 74.52
N LYS A 2 -0.14 8.64 74.73
CA LYS A 2 0.62 7.81 73.77
C LYS A 2 -0.26 6.97 72.82
N LEU A 3 -1.52 6.75 73.19
CA LEU A 3 -2.44 5.90 72.44
C LEU A 3 -2.94 6.53 71.13
N ARG A 4 -3.23 7.85 71.16
CA ARG A 4 -3.70 8.60 69.99
C ARG A 4 -2.63 8.71 68.91
N SER A 5 -1.36 8.89 69.28
CA SER A 5 -0.25 8.96 68.32
C SER A 5 0.09 7.59 67.72
N GLN A 6 -0.03 6.50 68.50
CA GLN A 6 0.14 5.13 67.97
C GLN A 6 -0.96 4.77 66.97
N LEU A 7 -2.22 5.12 67.25
CA LEU A 7 -3.32 4.90 66.31
C LEU A 7 -3.12 5.67 65.01
N LEU A 8 -2.70 6.94 65.08
CA LEU A 8 -2.39 7.73 63.88
C LEU A 8 -1.25 7.10 63.06
N LEU A 9 -0.20 6.61 63.70
CA LEU A 9 0.91 5.95 63.02
C LEU A 9 0.45 4.71 62.24
N VAL A 10 -0.38 3.88 62.86
CA VAL A 10 -0.93 2.66 62.23
C VAL A 10 -1.81 3.03 61.05
N THR A 11 -2.71 4.01 61.21
CA THR A 11 -3.58 4.45 60.12
C THR A 11 -2.79 5.04 58.95
N VAL A 12 -1.75 5.84 59.22
CA VAL A 12 -0.87 6.38 58.19
C VAL A 12 -0.11 5.25 57.48
N LEU A 13 0.38 4.25 58.21
CA LEU A 13 1.09 3.12 57.62
C LEU A 13 0.17 2.27 56.72
N VAL A 14 -1.03 1.98 57.20
CA VAL A 14 -2.06 1.25 56.45
C VAL A 14 -2.50 2.05 55.21
N ALA A 15 -2.55 3.38 55.29
CA ALA A 15 -2.87 4.24 54.15
C ALA A 15 -1.70 4.45 53.18
N ALA A 16 -0.46 4.42 53.65
CA ALA A 16 0.73 4.62 52.82
C ALA A 16 0.98 3.42 51.89
N LEU A 17 0.71 2.20 52.35
CA LEU A 17 0.88 0.97 51.57
C LEU A 17 0.11 0.95 50.23
N PRO A 18 -1.20 1.22 50.17
CA PRO A 18 -1.94 1.22 48.91
C PRO A 18 -1.51 2.37 47.98
N LEU A 19 -1.10 3.52 48.54
CA LEU A 19 -0.59 4.65 47.75
C LEU A 19 0.74 4.31 47.07
N LEU A 20 1.65 3.65 47.79
CA LEU A 20 2.91 3.16 47.26
C LEU A 20 2.69 2.05 46.22
N GLY A 21 1.75 1.13 46.48
CA GLY A 21 1.38 0.08 45.52
C GLY A 21 0.86 0.65 44.20
N LEU A 22 0.00 1.67 44.25
CA LEU A 22 -0.53 2.30 43.05
C LEU A 22 0.54 3.05 42.25
N GLN A 23 1.46 3.77 42.93
CA GLN A 23 2.58 4.40 42.24
C GLN A 23 3.50 3.39 41.57
N PHE A 24 3.81 2.29 42.26
CA PHE A 24 4.66 1.23 41.73
C PHE A 24 4.06 0.59 40.47
N VAL A 25 2.78 0.23 40.50
CA VAL A 25 2.09 -0.36 39.33
C VAL A 25 2.13 0.59 38.15
N ARG A 26 1.82 1.88 38.36
CA ARG A 26 1.88 2.88 37.28
C ARG A 26 3.27 3.01 36.68
N GLN A 27 4.32 2.95 37.50
CA GLN A 27 5.69 3.04 37.03
C GLN A 27 6.09 1.81 36.21
N VAL A 28 5.69 0.61 36.64
CA VAL A 28 5.91 -0.63 35.90
C VAL A 28 5.17 -0.63 34.56
N GLU A 29 3.90 -0.21 34.55
CA GLU A 29 3.11 -0.09 33.31
C GLU A 29 3.76 0.87 32.31
N GLN A 30 4.23 2.03 32.77
CA GLN A 30 4.92 2.99 31.92
C GLN A 30 6.19 2.40 31.31
N MET A 31 7.00 1.70 32.11
CA MET A 31 8.22 1.05 31.64
C MET A 31 7.94 -0.09 30.66
N LEU A 32 6.88 -0.88 30.89
CA LEU A 32 6.47 -1.93 29.97
C LEU A 32 6.00 -1.36 28.64
N ARG A 33 5.20 -0.29 28.69
CA ARG A 33 4.68 0.35 27.48
C ARG A 33 5.80 0.97 26.64
N SER A 34 6.74 1.66 27.27
CA SER A 34 7.88 2.23 26.55
C SER A 34 8.81 1.15 25.98
N GLY A 35 9.01 0.05 26.72
CA GLY A 35 9.78 -1.10 26.24
C GLY A 35 9.16 -1.74 24.99
N GLN A 36 7.83 -1.89 24.96
CA GLN A 36 7.11 -2.40 23.79
C GLN A 36 7.23 -1.48 22.58
N GLU A 37 7.09 -0.18 22.79
CA GLU A 37 7.23 0.82 21.72
C GLU A 37 8.63 0.79 21.11
N GLN A 38 9.67 0.77 21.96
CA GLN A 38 11.05 0.70 21.49
C GLN A 38 11.36 -0.59 20.74
N ALA A 39 10.86 -1.73 21.23
CA ALA A 39 11.03 -3.02 20.55
C ALA A 39 10.38 -3.05 19.15
N LEU A 40 9.23 -2.40 18.98
CA LEU A 40 8.58 -2.26 17.67
C LEU A 40 9.40 -1.37 16.73
N ILE A 41 9.92 -0.25 17.22
CA ILE A 41 10.77 0.64 16.42
C ILE A 41 12.05 -0.08 15.98
N ASP A 42 12.69 -0.82 16.88
CA ASP A 42 13.92 -1.53 16.61
C ASP A 42 13.69 -2.68 15.61
N SER A 43 12.57 -3.40 15.72
CA SER A 43 12.23 -4.44 14.76
C SER A 43 11.95 -3.88 13.36
N ALA A 44 11.24 -2.75 13.25
CA ALA A 44 11.05 -2.05 11.98
C ALA A 44 12.37 -1.56 11.39
N ALA A 45 13.29 -1.06 12.23
CA ALA A 45 14.62 -0.64 11.80
C ALA A 45 15.47 -1.82 11.29
N ALA A 46 15.39 -2.98 11.95
CA ALA A 46 16.04 -4.22 11.53
C ALA A 46 15.47 -4.76 10.21
N LEU A 47 14.15 -4.75 10.04
CA LEU A 47 13.51 -5.10 8.76
C LEU A 47 13.99 -4.19 7.63
N ARG A 48 14.09 -2.88 7.90
CA ARG A 48 14.60 -1.91 6.93
C ARG A 48 16.06 -2.15 6.58
N SER A 49 16.91 -2.55 7.53
CA SER A 49 18.31 -2.85 7.23
C SER A 49 18.43 -4.12 6.40
N VAL A 50 17.69 -5.18 6.74
CA VAL A 50 17.63 -6.43 5.97
C VAL A 50 17.17 -6.16 4.54
N LEU A 51 16.08 -5.41 4.34
CA LEU A 51 15.59 -5.03 3.00
C LEU A 51 16.60 -4.23 2.17
N ARG A 52 17.55 -3.54 2.81
CA ARG A 52 18.64 -2.81 2.14
C ARG A 52 19.89 -3.66 1.92
N SER A 53 20.13 -4.66 2.78
CA SER A 53 21.38 -5.45 2.79
C SER A 53 21.24 -6.80 2.08
N ASP A 54 20.07 -7.41 2.10
CA ASP A 54 19.77 -8.50 1.18
C ASP A 54 19.87 -7.90 -0.21
N GLY A 55 20.82 -8.41 -0.99
CA GLY A 55 21.10 -8.03 -2.36
C GLY A 55 19.93 -8.33 -3.28
N LEU A 56 18.79 -7.67 -3.05
CA LEU A 56 17.90 -7.28 -4.12
C LEU A 56 18.84 -6.66 -5.15
N PRO A 57 19.01 -7.29 -6.34
CA PRO A 57 19.89 -6.75 -7.35
C PRO A 57 19.51 -5.30 -7.46
N GLN A 58 20.47 -4.40 -7.26
CA GLN A 58 20.24 -2.97 -7.42
C GLN A 58 19.62 -2.86 -8.81
N LEU A 59 18.29 -2.70 -8.86
CA LEU A 59 17.55 -2.74 -10.10
C LEU A 59 17.98 -1.44 -10.76
N SER A 60 19.05 -1.51 -11.54
CA SER A 60 19.45 -0.52 -12.53
C SER A 60 18.43 -0.56 -13.67
N VAL A 61 17.15 -0.55 -13.32
CA VAL A 61 16.09 -0.19 -14.22
C VAL A 61 16.27 1.31 -14.36
N PRO A 62 16.46 1.85 -15.58
CA PRO A 62 16.35 3.29 -15.76
C PRO A 62 14.99 3.67 -15.16
N LEU A 63 15.00 4.47 -14.10
CA LEU A 63 13.78 5.01 -13.52
C LEU A 63 13.13 5.85 -14.62
N ALA A 64 12.27 5.21 -15.42
CA ALA A 64 11.16 5.91 -16.01
C ALA A 64 10.42 6.57 -14.85
N ASP A 65 9.87 7.77 -15.06
CA ASP A 65 9.19 8.51 -14.00
C ASP A 65 8.02 7.73 -13.36
N ASP A 66 7.59 6.61 -13.99
CA ASP A 66 6.59 5.67 -13.47
C ASP A 66 6.77 4.26 -14.08
N PRO A 67 7.63 3.38 -13.50
CA PRO A 67 7.89 2.06 -14.05
C PRO A 67 6.74 1.10 -13.70
N LEU A 68 6.11 0.52 -14.72
CA LEU A 68 5.04 -0.47 -14.53
C LEU A 68 5.63 -1.88 -14.29
N TYR A 69 5.11 -2.58 -13.29
CA TYR A 69 5.52 -3.95 -13.00
C TYR A 69 4.89 -4.94 -13.98
N VAL A 70 5.70 -5.86 -14.52
CA VAL A 70 5.25 -6.93 -15.42
C VAL A 70 5.40 -8.28 -14.72
N HIS A 71 4.28 -8.97 -14.53
CA HIS A 71 4.23 -10.30 -13.94
C HIS A 71 4.72 -11.36 -14.93
N ARG A 72 5.30 -12.47 -14.45
CA ARG A 72 5.48 -13.65 -15.30
C ARG A 72 4.23 -14.51 -15.27
N ALA A 73 3.60 -14.67 -16.43
CA ALA A 73 2.45 -15.56 -16.59
C ALA A 73 2.89 -17.03 -16.64
N GLY A 74 2.17 -17.86 -15.91
CA GLY A 74 2.22 -19.32 -16.08
C GLY A 74 1.56 -19.76 -17.38
N PRO A 75 1.72 -21.05 -17.78
CA PRO A 75 0.95 -21.61 -18.87
C PRO A 75 -0.53 -21.64 -18.49
N GLY A 76 -1.39 -20.96 -19.26
CA GLY A 76 -2.85 -20.96 -19.05
C GLY A 76 -3.53 -19.60 -18.92
N LEU A 77 -2.86 -18.49 -19.23
CA LEU A 77 -3.54 -17.19 -19.32
C LEU A 77 -4.43 -17.15 -20.57
N PHE A 78 -5.75 -17.18 -20.41
CA PHE A 78 -6.69 -17.00 -21.52
C PHE A 78 -7.05 -15.52 -21.69
N LEU A 79 -7.09 -15.07 -22.95
CA LEU A 79 -7.46 -13.70 -23.32
C LEU A 79 -8.92 -13.66 -23.78
N ASP A 80 -9.84 -13.89 -22.86
CA ASP A 80 -11.29 -13.89 -23.11
C ASP A 80 -11.99 -12.63 -22.59
N GLY A 81 -11.26 -11.75 -21.91
CA GLY A 81 -11.76 -10.52 -21.30
C GLY A 81 -12.23 -10.69 -19.86
N TYR A 82 -12.23 -11.90 -19.31
CA TYR A 82 -12.50 -12.16 -17.90
C TYR A 82 -11.24 -12.05 -17.05
N GLY A 83 -11.40 -11.69 -15.78
CA GLY A 83 -10.29 -11.47 -14.84
C GLY A 83 -9.84 -12.72 -14.07
N ASP A 84 -10.48 -13.87 -14.30
CA ASP A 84 -10.31 -15.06 -13.45
C ASP A 84 -8.87 -15.60 -13.48
N ASP A 85 -8.27 -15.67 -14.67
CA ASP A 85 -6.88 -16.11 -14.85
C ASP A 85 -5.84 -15.08 -14.35
N TRP A 86 -6.28 -13.84 -14.12
CA TRP A 86 -5.46 -12.73 -13.63
C TRP A 86 -5.49 -12.62 -12.10
N GLY A 87 -6.40 -13.33 -11.43
CA GLY A 87 -6.65 -13.29 -9.98
C GLY A 87 -5.40 -13.21 -9.10
N PRO A 88 -4.35 -14.02 -9.31
CA PRO A 88 -3.11 -13.97 -8.52
C PRO A 88 -2.36 -12.62 -8.59
N TRP A 89 -2.62 -11.80 -9.61
CA TRP A 89 -1.97 -10.52 -9.86
C TRP A 89 -2.90 -9.33 -9.64
N LEU A 90 -4.21 -9.54 -9.54
CA LEU A 90 -5.19 -8.46 -9.31
C LEU A 90 -4.99 -7.75 -7.96
N ASP A 91 -4.37 -8.41 -6.98
CA ASP A 91 -3.97 -7.77 -5.71
C ASP A 91 -2.83 -6.75 -5.88
N ARG A 92 -2.15 -6.77 -7.03
CA ARG A 92 -1.02 -5.89 -7.38
C ARG A 92 -1.27 -5.18 -8.72
N VAL A 93 -2.49 -4.71 -8.92
CA VAL A 93 -2.81 -3.82 -10.04
C VAL A 93 -2.23 -2.44 -9.83
N GLU A 94 -1.68 -1.88 -10.90
CA GLU A 94 -1.33 -0.47 -10.95
C GLU A 94 -2.61 0.34 -11.13
N ARG A 95 -2.81 1.34 -10.27
CA ARG A 95 -3.93 2.29 -10.38
C ARG A 95 -3.43 3.52 -11.10
N LEU A 96 -3.83 3.65 -12.36
CA LEU A 96 -3.48 4.79 -13.17
C LEU A 96 -4.39 5.95 -12.81
N ALA A 97 -3.81 6.98 -12.21
CA ALA A 97 -4.49 8.27 -12.05
C ALA A 97 -4.53 9.00 -13.40
N PRO A 98 -5.54 9.86 -13.65
CA PRO A 98 -5.54 10.73 -14.82
C PRO A 98 -4.22 11.52 -14.89
N GLY A 99 -3.54 11.43 -16.03
CA GLY A 99 -2.23 12.04 -16.22
C GLY A 99 -2.26 13.57 -16.09
N ARG A 100 -1.15 14.16 -15.64
CA ARG A 100 -0.95 15.59 -15.40
C ARG A 100 -1.31 16.50 -16.61
N GLN A 101 -1.32 15.96 -17.84
CA GLN A 101 -1.76 16.69 -19.05
C GLN A 101 -3.28 16.86 -19.15
N ALA A 102 -4.08 15.89 -18.69
CA ALA A 102 -5.53 16.07 -18.59
C ALA A 102 -5.90 17.19 -17.61
N GLN A 103 -5.01 17.47 -16.66
CA GLN A 103 -5.16 18.45 -15.60
C GLN A 103 -4.85 19.89 -16.03
N ALA A 104 -4.17 20.09 -17.18
CA ALA A 104 -3.83 21.41 -17.70
C ALA A 104 -4.88 21.93 -18.70
N ASP A 105 -5.47 21.04 -19.51
CA ASP A 105 -6.45 21.41 -20.54
C ASP A 105 -7.89 21.41 -20.03
N ALA A 106 -8.19 20.62 -19.01
CA ALA A 106 -9.48 20.64 -18.33
C ALA A 106 -9.30 21.40 -17.01
N GLY A 107 -9.86 22.62 -16.91
CA GLY A 107 -10.08 23.32 -15.64
C GLY A 107 -11.08 22.60 -14.71
N VAL A 108 -11.11 21.27 -14.79
CA VAL A 108 -11.97 20.34 -14.09
C VAL A 108 -11.16 19.83 -12.90
N SER A 109 -11.65 20.16 -11.70
CA SER A 109 -11.17 19.56 -10.46
C SER A 109 -11.16 18.03 -10.63
N PRO A 110 -10.10 17.32 -10.21
CA PRO A 110 -10.05 15.88 -10.39
C PRO A 110 -11.20 15.26 -9.60
N ASP A 111 -12.21 14.74 -10.30
CA ASP A 111 -13.06 13.72 -9.70
C ASP A 111 -12.17 12.49 -9.51
N PRO A 112 -11.99 12.00 -8.27
CA PRO A 112 -11.08 10.89 -7.96
C PRO A 112 -11.60 9.52 -8.44
N GLU A 113 -12.64 9.47 -9.27
CA GLU A 113 -13.50 8.30 -9.41
C GLU A 113 -13.24 7.41 -10.64
N TRP A 114 -12.22 7.67 -11.45
CA TRP A 114 -11.81 6.74 -12.52
C TRP A 114 -10.50 6.03 -12.19
N PRO A 115 -10.46 5.09 -11.22
CA PRO A 115 -9.28 4.27 -11.03
C PRO A 115 -9.19 3.29 -12.20
N LEU A 116 -8.51 3.65 -13.29
CA LEU A 116 -8.14 2.67 -14.30
C LEU A 116 -7.17 1.68 -13.64
N GLN A 117 -7.56 0.41 -13.56
CA GLN A 117 -6.69 -0.65 -13.08
C GLN A 117 -5.99 -1.32 -14.25
N LEU A 118 -4.68 -1.46 -14.14
CA LEU A 118 -3.83 -2.10 -15.13
C LEU A 118 -3.07 -3.27 -14.49
N ALA A 119 -3.07 -4.41 -15.16
CA ALA A 119 -2.16 -5.51 -14.90
C ALA A 119 -1.41 -5.88 -16.18
N LEU A 120 -0.10 -6.13 -16.04
CA LEU A 120 0.77 -6.55 -17.14
C LEU A 120 1.34 -7.93 -16.84
N ALA A 121 1.31 -8.83 -17.82
CA ALA A 121 1.87 -10.16 -17.67
C ALA A 121 2.63 -10.59 -18.92
N GLU A 122 3.83 -11.12 -18.77
CA GLU A 122 4.66 -11.65 -19.85
C GLU A 122 4.58 -13.18 -19.87
N SER A 123 4.37 -13.73 -21.06
CA SER A 123 4.37 -15.16 -21.35
C SER A 123 5.27 -15.47 -22.54
N ALA A 124 5.45 -16.76 -22.86
CA ALA A 124 6.12 -17.18 -24.10
C ALA A 124 5.43 -16.65 -25.37
N ALA A 125 4.13 -16.34 -25.31
CA ALA A 125 3.38 -15.78 -26.43
C ALA A 125 3.54 -14.25 -26.57
N GLY A 126 4.08 -13.57 -25.55
CA GLY A 126 4.26 -12.12 -25.53
C GLY A 126 3.75 -11.45 -24.26
N LEU A 127 3.65 -10.12 -24.34
CA LEU A 127 3.12 -9.25 -23.29
C LEU A 127 1.59 -9.19 -23.39
N HIS A 128 0.94 -9.50 -22.28
CA HIS A 128 -0.50 -9.43 -22.09
C HIS A 128 -0.84 -8.27 -21.17
N LEU A 129 -1.98 -7.67 -21.43
CA LEU A 129 -2.43 -6.47 -20.75
C LEU A 129 -3.91 -6.63 -20.41
N TRP A 130 -4.21 -6.43 -19.13
CA TRP A 130 -5.57 -6.41 -18.63
C TRP A 130 -5.87 -5.03 -18.06
N LEU A 131 -7.01 -4.48 -18.48
CA LEU A 131 -7.47 -3.15 -18.10
C LEU A 131 -8.89 -3.26 -17.57
N GLN A 132 -9.11 -2.64 -16.42
CA GLN A 132 -10.44 -2.44 -15.89
C GLN A 132 -10.68 -0.95 -15.70
N ALA A 133 -11.62 -0.41 -16.47
CA ALA A 133 -12.12 0.94 -16.35
C ALA A 133 -13.51 0.89 -15.71
N TRP A 134 -13.73 1.76 -14.73
CA TRP A 134 -15.07 2.02 -14.21
C TRP A 134 -15.57 3.31 -14.82
N ASP A 135 -16.76 3.26 -15.41
CA ASP A 135 -17.47 4.43 -15.89
C ASP A 135 -18.92 4.36 -15.39
N GLN A 136 -19.49 5.49 -15.00
CA GLN A 136 -20.90 5.60 -14.61
C GLN A 136 -21.82 5.58 -15.85
N GLN A 137 -21.34 5.97 -17.03
CA GLN A 137 -22.14 6.05 -18.26
C GLN A 137 -21.34 5.60 -19.49
N THR A 138 -21.21 4.30 -19.72
CA THR A 138 -20.52 3.79 -20.91
C THR A 138 -21.28 4.14 -22.20
N LEU A 139 -20.69 5.01 -23.03
CA LEU A 139 -21.18 5.33 -24.36
C LEU A 139 -20.68 4.33 -25.39
N PHE A 140 -21.56 3.44 -25.85
CA PHE A 140 -21.24 2.51 -26.93
C PHE A 140 -21.29 3.18 -28.31
N ALA A 141 -20.41 2.76 -29.21
CA ALA A 141 -20.45 3.23 -30.59
C ALA A 141 -21.72 2.71 -31.29
N LEU A 142 -22.60 3.62 -31.70
CA LEU A 142 -23.84 3.31 -32.41
C LEU A 142 -23.64 3.28 -33.93
N SER A 143 -22.66 4.04 -34.43
CA SER A 143 -22.26 4.03 -35.83
C SER A 143 -20.81 4.54 -36.00
N PRO A 144 -20.18 4.34 -37.17
CA PRO A 144 -18.87 4.93 -37.47
C PRO A 144 -18.84 6.47 -37.37
N GLN A 145 -19.99 7.13 -37.51
CA GLN A 145 -20.11 8.59 -37.36
C GLN A 145 -20.43 9.03 -35.92
N GLN A 146 -20.80 8.10 -35.05
CA GLN A 146 -21.04 8.32 -33.62
C GLN A 146 -20.08 7.42 -32.81
N PRO A 147 -18.80 7.80 -32.75
CA PRO A 147 -17.83 7.03 -31.98
C PRO A 147 -18.23 7.05 -30.50
N GLY A 148 -18.28 5.87 -29.90
CA GLY A 148 -18.41 5.72 -28.46
C GLY A 148 -17.09 5.98 -27.74
N GLU A 149 -17.06 5.63 -26.47
CA GLU A 149 -15.83 5.59 -25.68
C GLU A 149 -14.83 4.62 -26.29
N ARG A 150 -13.56 5.01 -26.25
CA ARG A 150 -12.45 4.23 -26.75
C ARG A 150 -11.24 4.42 -25.85
N LEU A 151 -10.56 3.32 -25.57
CA LEU A 151 -9.28 3.33 -24.90
C LEU A 151 -8.18 3.22 -25.96
N GLN A 152 -7.22 4.15 -25.94
CA GLN A 152 -6.08 4.13 -26.86
C GLN A 152 -4.82 3.74 -26.10
N LEU A 153 -4.14 2.70 -26.61
CA LEU A 153 -2.87 2.22 -26.08
C LEU A 153 -1.75 2.58 -27.06
N LEU A 154 -0.76 3.32 -26.59
CA LEU A 154 0.44 3.64 -27.35
C LEU A 154 1.61 2.86 -26.77
N LEU A 155 2.08 1.86 -27.52
CA LEU A 155 3.24 1.06 -27.14
C LEU A 155 4.44 1.49 -27.99
N GLN A 156 5.49 2.00 -27.34
CA GLN A 156 6.75 2.32 -28.00
C GLN A 156 7.84 1.38 -27.50
N ARG A 157 8.30 0.47 -28.34
CA ARG A 157 9.46 -0.37 -28.04
C ARG A 157 10.72 0.44 -28.30
N GLN A 158 11.41 0.89 -27.24
CA GLN A 158 12.77 1.39 -27.40
C GLN A 158 13.69 0.21 -27.70
N GLY A 159 14.04 0.04 -28.98
CA GLY A 159 15.00 -0.97 -29.40
C GLY A 159 16.42 -0.53 -29.10
N GLN A 160 17.16 -1.33 -28.31
CA GLN A 160 18.56 -1.57 -28.61
C GLN A 160 18.59 -2.45 -29.86
N GLY A 161 19.02 -1.89 -30.98
CA GLY A 161 19.40 -2.67 -32.15
C GLY A 161 20.69 -3.42 -31.86
N ILE A 162 20.62 -4.75 -32.04
CA ILE A 162 21.68 -5.76 -32.27
C ILE A 162 22.87 -5.72 -31.31
#